data_AF-E3NRL4-F1
#
_entry.id   AF-E3NRL4-F1
#
_cell.length_a   1.000
_cell.length_b   1.000
_cell.length_c   1.000
_cell.angle_alpha   90.00
_cell.angle_beta   90.00
_cell.angle_gamma   90.00
#
_symmetry.space_group_name_H-M   'P 1'
#
loop_
_entity.id
_entity.type
_entity.pdbx_description
1 polymer ?
#
loop_
_entity_poly.entity_id
_entity_poly.type
_entity_poly.pdbx_seq_one_letter_code
_entity_poly.pdbx_strand_id
1 'polypeptide(L)'
;FEEALTLESVNPEVFGNGRIQNIKWAFDYSNKTKATKEAISGIPGIICHADMNVTNMLWKKDSPNNEIGAIIDYQMLFIGSVAFDIIRILTLGMTRELRREKTESYLEYYHKTLAEFFDGQAPFSMEELHRQYNLIYPFASNFTLFGIALYIKMYSDGTLGNIEKKEENCEELVDRARGIVEDIEALKANF
;
A
#
# COMPACT_ATOMS: atom_id res chain seq x y z
N PHE A 1 0.58 -7.22 -13.28
CA PHE A 1 -0.83 -7.57 -13.53
C PHE A 1 -1.00 -9.08 -13.53
N GLU A 2 -0.30 -9.83 -14.40
CA GLU A 2 -0.40 -11.30 -14.47
C GLU A 2 -0.29 -12.01 -13.11
N GLU A 3 0.69 -11.65 -12.28
CA GLU A 3 0.82 -12.28 -10.96
C GLU A 3 -0.39 -11.99 -10.05
N ALA A 4 -0.88 -10.75 -10.03
CA ALA A 4 -2.07 -10.39 -9.25
C ALA A 4 -3.34 -11.08 -9.79
N LEU A 5 -3.41 -11.34 -11.11
CA LEU A 5 -4.52 -12.05 -11.75
C LEU A 5 -4.64 -13.48 -11.23
N THR A 6 -3.54 -14.10 -10.77
CA THR A 6 -3.58 -15.44 -10.18
C THR A 6 -4.49 -15.53 -8.95
N LEU A 7 -4.74 -14.43 -8.23
CA LEU A 7 -5.67 -14.38 -7.10
C LEU A 7 -7.09 -14.86 -7.48
N GLU A 8 -7.53 -14.63 -8.73
CA GLU A 8 -8.82 -15.13 -9.22
C GLU A 8 -8.88 -16.65 -9.28
N SER A 9 -7.77 -17.29 -9.62
CA SER A 9 -7.67 -18.75 -9.68
C SER A 9 -7.40 -19.38 -8.31
N VAL A 10 -6.63 -18.71 -7.46
CA VAL A 10 -6.24 -19.21 -6.13
C VAL A 10 -7.40 -19.10 -5.14
N ASN A 11 -8.21 -18.03 -5.21
CA ASN A 11 -9.41 -17.87 -4.39
C ASN A 11 -10.62 -17.40 -5.21
N PRO A 12 -11.24 -18.31 -6.00
CA PRO A 12 -12.40 -18.00 -6.82
C PRO A 12 -13.61 -17.50 -6.03
N GLU A 13 -13.77 -17.95 -4.78
CA GLU A 13 -14.87 -17.50 -3.91
C GLU A 13 -14.80 -16.00 -3.59
N VAL A 14 -13.59 -15.44 -3.54
CA VAL A 14 -13.35 -14.04 -3.18
C VAL A 14 -13.24 -13.16 -4.44
N PHE A 15 -12.62 -13.69 -5.50
CA PHE A 15 -12.22 -12.92 -6.69
C PHE A 15 -12.81 -13.41 -8.03
N GLY A 16 -13.46 -14.58 -8.07
CA GLY A 16 -13.80 -15.34 -9.28
C GLY A 16 -14.80 -14.73 -10.26
N ASN A 17 -15.28 -13.50 -10.01
CA ASN A 17 -16.12 -12.74 -10.93
C ASN A 17 -15.32 -11.71 -11.75
N GLY A 18 -14.04 -12.02 -12.05
CA GLY A 18 -13.16 -11.12 -12.78
C GLY A 18 -12.80 -9.85 -12.00
N ARG A 19 -12.78 -9.91 -10.66
CA ARG A 19 -12.59 -8.71 -9.83
C ARG A 19 -11.21 -8.08 -10.03
N ILE A 20 -10.16 -8.88 -10.19
CA ILE A 20 -8.82 -8.38 -10.51
C ILE A 20 -8.80 -7.83 -11.94
N GLN A 21 -9.46 -8.51 -12.87
CA GLN A 21 -9.61 -8.02 -14.24
C GLN A 21 -10.34 -6.65 -14.30
N ASN A 22 -11.35 -6.44 -13.46
CA ASN A 22 -12.13 -5.20 -13.41
C ASN A 22 -11.33 -3.99 -12.89
N ILE A 23 -10.25 -4.23 -12.15
CA ILE A 23 -9.33 -3.20 -11.67
C ILE A 23 -8.05 -3.09 -12.51
N LYS A 24 -7.99 -3.71 -13.70
CA LYS A 24 -6.82 -3.67 -14.60
C LYS A 24 -6.32 -2.25 -14.90
N TRP A 25 -7.22 -1.26 -14.91
CA TRP A 25 -6.88 0.15 -15.09
C TRP A 25 -5.93 0.70 -14.03
N ALA A 26 -5.93 0.14 -12.82
CA ALA A 26 -5.03 0.53 -11.74
C ALA A 26 -3.59 0.04 -11.98
N PHE A 27 -3.38 -0.91 -12.90
CA PHE A 27 -2.05 -1.39 -13.31
C PHE A 27 -1.52 -0.69 -14.56
N ASP A 28 -2.31 0.22 -15.16
CA ASP A 28 -1.91 0.95 -16.36
C ASP A 28 -0.91 2.07 -16.03
N TYR A 29 0.22 2.08 -16.73
CA TYR A 29 1.31 3.03 -16.47
C TYR A 29 0.95 4.45 -16.88
N SER A 30 0.15 4.63 -17.93
CA SER A 30 -0.32 5.96 -18.36
C SER A 30 -1.27 6.56 -17.34
N ASN A 31 -2.18 5.77 -16.77
CA ASN A 31 -3.05 6.17 -15.67
C ASN A 31 -2.25 6.56 -14.42
N LYS A 32 -1.28 5.72 -14.01
CA LYS A 32 -0.37 6.03 -12.89
C LYS A 32 0.38 7.34 -13.13
N THR A 33 0.89 7.54 -14.34
CA THR A 33 1.65 8.75 -14.70
C THR A 33 0.76 9.99 -14.66
N LYS A 34 -0.48 9.90 -15.17
CA LYS A 34 -1.46 10.98 -15.11
C LYS A 34 -1.78 11.35 -13.67
N ALA A 35 -2.14 10.36 -12.84
CA ALA A 35 -2.43 10.56 -11.42
C ALA A 35 -1.24 11.16 -10.66
N THR A 36 -0.02 10.68 -10.93
CA THR A 36 1.20 11.19 -10.30
C THR A 36 1.47 12.65 -10.69
N LYS A 37 1.27 13.01 -11.96
CA LYS A 37 1.41 14.41 -12.43
C LYS A 37 0.39 15.34 -11.77
N GLU A 38 -0.85 14.90 -11.64
CA GLU A 38 -1.92 15.65 -10.96
C GLU A 38 -1.68 15.76 -9.45
N ALA A 39 -1.16 14.71 -8.81
CA ALA A 39 -0.72 14.76 -7.43
C ALA A 39 0.33 15.86 -7.22
N ILE A 40 1.40 15.85 -8.02
CA ILE A 40 2.54 16.75 -7.81
C ILE A 40 2.36 18.15 -8.43
N SER A 41 1.23 18.42 -9.08
CA SER A 41 0.90 19.78 -9.53
C SER A 41 0.34 20.66 -8.42
N GLY A 42 -0.29 20.05 -7.40
CA GLY A 42 -0.86 20.77 -6.25
C GLY A 42 0.12 20.97 -5.10
N ILE A 43 1.03 20.01 -4.89
CA ILE A 43 2.09 20.04 -3.88
C ILE A 43 3.40 19.60 -4.55
N PRO A 44 4.57 20.18 -4.21
CA PRO A 44 5.84 19.65 -4.66
C PRO A 44 5.95 18.14 -4.41
N GLY A 45 6.27 17.39 -5.47
CA GLY A 45 6.51 15.96 -5.35
C GLY A 45 7.66 15.67 -4.38
N ILE A 46 7.54 14.60 -3.61
CA ILE A 46 8.58 14.15 -2.68
C ILE A 46 9.31 12.94 -3.26
N ILE A 47 10.48 12.66 -2.70
CA ILE A 47 11.20 11.40 -2.97
C ILE A 47 10.44 10.29 -2.26
N CYS A 48 9.77 9.43 -3.02
CA CYS A 48 9.11 8.24 -2.51
C CYS A 48 10.09 7.08 -2.53
N HIS A 49 10.16 6.33 -1.43
CA HIS A 49 10.90 5.08 -1.34
C HIS A 49 10.38 4.08 -2.38
N ALA A 50 9.06 4.05 -2.55
CA ALA A 50 8.27 3.18 -3.42
C ALA A 50 8.34 1.69 -3.08
N ASP A 51 9.45 1.26 -2.48
CA ASP A 51 9.79 -0.02 -1.86
C ASP A 51 9.12 -0.32 -0.48
N MET A 52 8.48 0.69 0.14
CA MET A 52 8.37 0.78 1.61
C MET A 52 7.46 -0.29 2.24
N ASN A 53 8.05 -1.21 3.00
CA ASN A 53 7.34 -2.24 3.74
C ASN A 53 8.21 -2.72 4.93
N VAL A 54 7.64 -3.58 5.80
CA VAL A 54 8.29 -4.01 7.04
C VAL A 54 9.64 -4.72 6.86
N THR A 55 9.90 -5.37 5.72
CA THR A 55 11.20 -6.02 5.46
C THR A 55 12.31 -5.02 5.15
N ASN A 56 11.94 -3.80 4.77
CA ASN A 56 12.86 -2.71 4.43
C ASN A 56 13.06 -1.72 5.59
N MET A 57 12.53 -2.05 6.78
CA MET A 57 12.66 -1.29 8.01
C MET A 57 13.49 -2.08 9.01
N LEU A 58 14.70 -1.62 9.30
CA LEU A 58 15.57 -2.21 10.31
C LEU A 58 15.29 -1.56 11.66
N TRP A 59 15.05 -2.38 12.67
CA TRP A 59 14.73 -1.94 14.03
C TRP A 59 15.96 -2.02 14.92
N LYS A 60 16.14 -1.05 15.83
CA LYS A 60 17.21 -1.09 16.81
C LYS A 60 16.97 -2.24 17.79
N LYS A 61 17.94 -3.15 17.89
CA LYS A 61 17.91 -4.23 18.85
C LYS A 61 17.81 -3.67 20.28
N ASP A 62 16.97 -4.28 21.11
CA ASP A 62 16.78 -3.95 22.53
C ASP A 62 16.31 -2.51 22.79
N SER A 63 15.74 -1.83 21.79
CA SER A 63 15.12 -0.51 21.99
C SER A 63 13.79 -0.66 22.76
N PRO A 64 13.60 0.04 23.89
CA PRO A 64 12.35 -0.05 24.67
C PRO A 64 11.12 0.46 23.90
N ASN A 65 11.33 1.27 22.86
CA ASN A 65 10.27 1.92 22.09
C ASN A 65 10.17 1.42 20.64
N ASN A 66 10.81 0.29 20.30
CA ASN A 66 10.91 -0.20 18.92
C ASN A 66 11.37 0.89 17.95
N GLU A 67 12.49 1.55 18.24
CA GLU A 67 13.00 2.61 17.35
C GLU A 67 13.48 2.04 16.02
N ILE A 68 13.13 2.72 14.93
CA ILE A 68 13.69 2.43 13.60
C ILE A 68 15.18 2.84 13.63
N GLY A 69 16.04 1.89 13.25
CA GLY A 69 17.47 2.10 13.09
C GLY A 69 17.86 2.55 11.69
N ALA A 70 17.23 1.96 10.66
CA ALA A 70 17.44 2.34 9.27
C ALA A 70 16.25 1.96 8.38
N ILE A 71 16.08 2.68 7.28
CA ILE A 71 15.28 2.28 6.13
C ILE A 71 16.28 1.93 5.03
N ILE A 72 16.04 0.83 4.32
CA ILE A 72 16.97 0.27 3.31
C ILE A 72 16.22 -0.07 2.02
N ASP A 73 16.98 -0.44 0.98
CA ASP A 73 16.46 -0.87 -0.32
C ASP A 73 15.74 0.23 -1.14
N TYR A 74 16.50 1.28 -1.44
CA TYR A 74 16.09 2.44 -2.22
C TYR A 74 16.11 2.21 -3.75
N GLN A 75 16.03 0.96 -4.25
CA GLN A 75 16.16 0.68 -5.69
C GLN A 75 14.98 1.20 -6.54
N MET A 76 13.85 1.51 -5.91
CA MET A 76 12.60 1.93 -6.57
C MET A 76 12.31 3.43 -6.46
N LEU A 77 13.28 4.24 -6.03
CA LEU A 77 13.09 5.68 -5.82
C LEU A 77 12.48 6.41 -7.02
N PHE A 78 11.51 7.29 -6.76
CA PHE A 78 11.00 8.24 -7.75
C PHE A 78 10.40 9.48 -7.07
N ILE A 79 10.14 10.53 -7.85
CA ILE A 79 9.42 11.72 -7.37
C ILE A 79 7.92 11.48 -7.52
N GLY A 80 7.17 11.53 -6.42
CA GLY A 80 5.77 11.18 -6.39
C GLY A 80 4.96 11.91 -5.32
N SER A 81 3.77 11.39 -5.07
CA SER A 81 2.84 11.91 -4.08
C SER A 81 3.32 11.62 -2.65
N VAL A 82 3.03 12.56 -1.75
CA VAL A 82 3.22 12.41 -0.30
C VAL A 82 2.51 11.19 0.29
N ALA A 83 1.45 10.71 -0.35
CA ALA A 83 0.68 9.56 0.13
C ALA A 83 1.26 8.20 -0.29
N PHE A 84 2.22 8.16 -1.25
CA PHE A 84 2.60 6.91 -1.92
C PHE A 84 3.12 5.83 -0.94
N ASP A 85 4.08 6.20 -0.09
CA ASP A 85 4.72 5.23 0.82
C ASP A 85 3.79 4.84 1.98
N ILE A 86 2.97 5.76 2.51
CA ILE A 86 2.04 5.43 3.60
C ILE A 86 0.94 4.46 3.12
N ILE A 87 0.41 4.62 1.90
CA ILE A 87 -0.51 3.64 1.31
C ILE A 87 0.12 2.25 1.32
N ARG A 88 1.41 2.15 0.96
CA ARG A 88 2.12 0.89 0.91
C ARG A 88 2.31 0.26 2.31
N ILE A 89 2.71 1.07 3.30
CA ILE A 89 2.81 0.63 4.70
C ILE A 89 1.47 0.08 5.19
N LEU A 90 0.38 0.84 4.98
CA LEU A 90 -0.95 0.45 5.48
C LEU A 90 -1.46 -0.81 4.78
N THR A 91 -1.29 -0.92 3.47
CA THR A 91 -1.81 -2.05 2.69
C THR A 91 -1.03 -3.34 2.87
N LEU A 92 0.28 -3.30 3.18
CA LEU A 92 1.09 -4.49 3.46
C LEU A 92 1.25 -4.80 4.96
N GLY A 93 1.15 -3.80 5.82
CA GLY A 93 1.47 -3.93 7.24
C GLY A 93 0.27 -4.17 8.16
N MET A 94 -0.96 -4.11 7.64
CA MET A 94 -2.17 -4.21 8.45
C MET A 94 -3.16 -5.21 7.87
N THR A 95 -3.95 -5.81 8.77
CA THR A 95 -5.16 -6.54 8.38
C THR A 95 -6.16 -5.56 7.75
N ARG A 96 -7.11 -6.08 6.97
CA ARG A 96 -8.15 -5.27 6.34
C ARG A 96 -8.97 -4.46 7.35
N GLU A 97 -9.35 -5.08 8.47
CA GLU A 97 -10.12 -4.43 9.53
C GLU A 97 -9.35 -3.29 10.17
N LEU A 98 -8.11 -3.56 10.61
CA LEU A 98 -7.28 -2.55 11.28
C LEU A 98 -6.95 -1.40 10.33
N ARG A 99 -6.69 -1.68 9.05
CA ARG A 99 -6.47 -0.65 8.03
C ARG A 99 -7.67 0.28 7.92
N ARG A 100 -8.90 -0.25 7.85
CA ARG A 100 -10.13 0.56 7.80
C ARG A 100 -10.33 1.40 9.05
N GLU A 101 -10.06 0.81 10.21
CA GLU A 101 -10.20 1.50 11.49
C GLU A 101 -9.18 2.63 11.67
N LYS A 102 -7.92 2.40 11.27
CA LYS A 102 -6.80 3.27 11.67
C LYS A 102 -6.29 4.21 10.59
N THR A 103 -6.67 4.04 9.32
CA THR A 103 -6.15 4.87 8.22
C THR A 103 -6.23 6.37 8.53
N GLU A 104 -7.39 6.87 8.97
CA GLU A 104 -7.56 8.29 9.31
C GLU A 104 -6.58 8.74 10.40
N SER A 105 -6.54 8.03 11.53
CA SER A 105 -5.63 8.37 12.64
C SER A 105 -4.15 8.34 12.25
N TYR A 106 -3.76 7.46 11.31
CA TYR A 106 -2.39 7.43 10.80
C TYR A 106 -2.10 8.55 9.83
N LEU A 107 -3.09 9.00 9.04
CA LEU A 107 -2.97 10.17 8.17
C LEU A 107 -2.87 11.46 8.99
N GLU A 108 -3.70 11.60 10.04
CA GLU A 108 -3.61 12.70 11.01
C GLU A 108 -2.24 12.72 11.69
N TYR A 109 -1.76 11.57 12.15
CA TYR A 109 -0.44 11.46 12.77
C TYR A 109 0.68 11.82 11.78
N TYR A 110 0.62 11.30 10.55
CA TYR A 110 1.57 11.62 9.49
C TYR A 110 1.62 13.12 9.17
N HIS A 111 0.45 13.75 9.04
CA HIS A 111 0.32 15.19 8.80
C HIS A 111 0.86 16.03 9.96
N LYS A 112 0.50 15.66 11.19
CA LYS A 112 1.00 16.32 12.41
C LYS A 112 2.52 16.21 12.52
N THR A 113 3.07 15.01 12.34
CA THR A 113 4.53 14.79 12.39
C THR A 113 5.23 15.60 11.31
N LEU A 114 4.64 15.73 10.12
CA LEU A 114 5.21 16.60 9.09
C LEU A 114 5.19 18.07 9.55
N ALA A 115 4.07 18.55 10.12
CA ALA A 115 3.95 19.92 10.62
C ALA A 115 5.03 20.31 11.64
N GLU A 116 5.49 19.37 12.47
CA GLU A 116 6.57 19.59 13.44
C GLU A 116 7.90 19.99 12.78
N PHE A 117 8.12 19.63 11.51
CA PHE A 117 9.29 20.07 10.73
C PHE A 117 9.11 21.44 10.05
N PHE A 118 7.93 22.05 10.15
CA PHE A 118 7.57 23.31 9.49
C PHE A 118 6.95 24.30 10.49
N ASP A 119 7.58 24.47 11.66
CA ASP A 119 7.14 25.41 12.72
C ASP A 119 5.67 25.20 13.15
N GLY A 120 5.19 23.96 13.10
CA GLY A 120 3.82 23.59 13.42
C GLY A 120 2.81 23.78 12.28
N GLN A 121 3.25 24.14 11.08
CA GLN A 121 2.40 24.36 9.91
C GLN A 121 2.77 23.39 8.78
N ALA A 122 2.00 22.31 8.62
CA ALA A 122 2.20 21.38 7.52
C ALA A 122 2.19 22.09 6.16
N PRO A 123 3.01 21.63 5.19
CA PRO A 123 3.09 22.22 3.86
C PRO A 123 1.84 22.01 2.99
N PHE A 124 0.85 21.28 3.50
CA PHE A 124 -0.45 21.02 2.87
C PHE A 124 -1.53 20.79 3.92
N SER A 125 -2.81 20.87 3.54
CA SER A 125 -3.94 20.60 4.44
C SER A 125 -4.21 19.09 4.56
N MET A 126 -4.95 18.70 5.60
CA MET A 126 -5.49 17.33 5.71
C MET A 126 -6.39 16.96 4.53
N GLU A 127 -7.19 17.91 4.03
CA GLU A 127 -8.03 17.70 2.84
C GLU A 127 -7.18 17.34 1.61
N GLU A 128 -6.07 18.05 1.41
CA GLU A 128 -5.16 17.75 0.31
C GLU A 128 -4.46 16.40 0.52
N LEU A 129 -4.08 16.03 1.75
CA LEU A 129 -3.56 14.69 2.03
C LEU A 129 -4.57 13.58 1.69
N HIS A 130 -5.85 13.77 2.01
CA HIS A 130 -6.91 12.84 1.63
C HIS A 130 -7.09 12.74 0.12
N ARG A 131 -7.04 13.88 -0.57
CA ARG A 131 -7.08 13.92 -2.04
C ARG A 131 -5.91 13.13 -2.63
N GLN A 132 -4.70 13.36 -2.15
CA GLN A 132 -3.48 12.65 -2.56
C GLN A 132 -3.60 11.14 -2.30
N TYR A 133 -4.07 10.76 -1.12
CA TYR A 133 -4.29 9.37 -0.75
C TYR A 133 -5.25 8.69 -1.73
N ASN A 134 -6.44 9.25 -1.94
CA ASN A 134 -7.45 8.67 -2.84
C ASN A 134 -6.99 8.61 -4.30
N LEU A 135 -6.32 9.67 -4.78
CA LEU A 135 -5.83 9.75 -6.16
C LEU A 135 -4.77 8.68 -6.46
N ILE A 136 -3.92 8.38 -5.48
CA ILE A 136 -2.75 7.50 -5.66
C ILE A 136 -2.98 6.08 -5.17
N TYR A 137 -3.98 5.86 -4.31
CA TYR A 137 -4.30 4.56 -3.73
C TYR A 137 -4.33 3.42 -4.75
N PRO A 138 -5.02 3.52 -5.91
CA PRO A 138 -5.05 2.43 -6.89
C PRO A 138 -3.67 2.04 -7.41
N PHE A 139 -2.78 3.02 -7.59
CA PHE A 139 -1.48 2.81 -8.22
C PHE A 139 -0.37 2.44 -7.23
N ALA A 140 -0.49 2.85 -5.97
CA ALA A 140 0.40 2.42 -4.91
C ALA A 140 0.04 1.01 -4.40
N SER A 141 -1.26 0.70 -4.26
CA SER A 141 -1.72 -0.60 -3.75
C SER A 141 -1.73 -1.73 -4.80
N ASN A 142 -1.64 -1.43 -6.10
CA ASN A 142 -1.52 -2.47 -7.13
C ASN A 142 -0.28 -3.37 -6.94
N PHE A 143 0.81 -2.80 -6.42
CA PHE A 143 2.06 -3.52 -6.18
C PHE A 143 1.94 -4.39 -4.93
N THR A 144 1.13 -3.96 -3.96
CA THR A 144 0.73 -4.79 -2.84
C THR A 144 -0.04 -6.04 -3.28
N LEU A 145 -0.97 -5.93 -4.25
CA LEU A 145 -1.65 -7.11 -4.80
C LEU A 145 -0.68 -8.10 -5.47
N PHE A 146 0.31 -7.58 -6.21
CA PHE A 146 1.40 -8.38 -6.75
C PHE A 146 2.19 -9.11 -5.63
N GLY A 147 2.59 -8.38 -4.58
CA GLY A 147 3.32 -8.95 -3.45
C GLY A 147 2.51 -10.01 -2.69
N ILE A 148 1.21 -9.77 -2.47
CA ILE A 148 0.32 -10.73 -1.81
C ILE A 148 0.23 -12.03 -2.61
N ALA A 149 0.04 -11.96 -3.93
CA ALA A 149 -0.01 -13.14 -4.79
C ALA A 149 1.29 -13.97 -4.68
N LEU A 150 2.45 -13.30 -4.69
CA LEU A 150 3.74 -13.96 -4.48
C LEU A 150 3.85 -14.59 -3.09
N TYR A 151 3.46 -13.90 -2.03
CA TYR A 151 3.54 -14.45 -0.68
C TYR A 151 2.64 -15.67 -0.50
N ILE A 152 1.41 -15.65 -1.05
CA ILE A 152 0.53 -16.83 -1.03
C ILE A 152 1.21 -18.02 -1.72
N LYS A 153 1.86 -17.79 -2.86
CA LYS A 153 2.63 -18.82 -3.57
C LYS A 153 3.79 -19.35 -2.72
N MET A 154 4.56 -18.47 -2.10
CA MET A 154 5.71 -18.83 -1.25
C MET A 154 5.32 -19.57 0.05
N TYR A 155 4.18 -19.21 0.65
CA TYR A 155 3.60 -20.01 1.73
C TYR A 155 3.13 -21.37 1.21
N SER A 156 2.58 -21.40 0.00
CA SER A 156 2.02 -22.62 -0.58
C SER A 156 3.06 -23.66 -0.97
N ASP A 157 4.21 -23.23 -1.45
CA ASP A 157 5.35 -24.07 -1.83
C ASP A 157 6.34 -24.34 -0.69
N GLY A 158 6.13 -23.72 0.49
CA GLY A 158 6.94 -23.92 1.69
C GLY A 158 8.26 -23.16 1.69
N THR A 159 8.44 -22.18 0.79
CA THR A 159 9.62 -21.30 0.77
C THR A 159 9.53 -20.16 1.79
N LEU A 160 8.35 -19.91 2.37
CA LEU A 160 8.12 -18.88 3.38
C LEU A 160 7.36 -19.42 4.61
N GLY A 161 7.84 -19.03 5.79
CA GLY A 161 7.15 -19.24 7.07
C GLY A 161 7.11 -20.68 7.58
N ASN A 162 6.28 -20.92 8.59
CA ASN A 162 6.00 -22.25 9.13
C ASN A 162 4.84 -22.88 8.35
N ILE A 163 5.04 -24.10 7.85
CA ILE A 163 4.03 -24.88 7.13
C ILE A 163 2.73 -25.06 7.93
N GLU A 164 2.82 -25.14 9.25
CA GLU A 164 1.64 -25.27 10.14
C GLU A 164 0.76 -24.01 10.14
N LYS A 165 1.34 -22.84 9.82
CA LYS A 165 0.63 -21.56 9.72
C LYS A 165 0.27 -21.19 8.29
N LYS A 166 0.52 -22.07 7.32
CA LYS A 166 0.29 -21.79 5.90
C LYS A 166 -1.14 -21.32 5.65
N GLU A 167 -2.13 -22.07 6.14
CA GLU A 167 -3.56 -21.77 5.90
C GLU A 167 -3.93 -20.41 6.50
N GLU A 168 -3.64 -20.20 7.79
CA GLU A 168 -3.87 -18.92 8.49
C GLU A 168 -3.23 -17.73 7.75
N ASN A 169 -1.97 -17.84 7.35
CA ASN A 169 -1.26 -16.77 6.66
C ASN A 169 -1.84 -16.50 5.27
N CYS A 170 -2.22 -17.54 4.52
CA CYS A 170 -2.83 -17.37 3.20
C CYS A 170 -4.22 -16.73 3.32
N GLU A 171 -5.04 -17.17 4.28
CA GLU A 171 -6.37 -16.60 4.53
C GLU A 171 -6.30 -15.11 4.88
N GLU A 172 -5.34 -14.71 5.73
CA GLU A 172 -5.14 -13.31 6.07
C GLU A 172 -4.72 -12.47 4.85
N LEU A 173 -3.78 -12.97 4.04
CA LEU A 173 -3.34 -12.30 2.82
C LEU A 173 -4.49 -12.15 1.81
N VAL A 174 -5.36 -13.15 1.71
CA VAL A 174 -6.54 -13.11 0.84
C VAL A 174 -7.54 -12.06 1.31
N ASP A 175 -7.84 -11.98 2.61
CA ASP A 175 -8.73 -10.94 3.13
C ASP A 175 -8.13 -9.54 2.97
N ARG A 176 -6.81 -9.41 3.14
CA ARG A 176 -6.09 -8.16 2.86
C ARG A 176 -6.22 -7.74 1.40
N ALA A 177 -5.98 -8.65 0.47
CA ALA A 177 -6.14 -8.40 -0.97
C ALA A 177 -7.60 -8.05 -1.33
N ARG A 178 -8.58 -8.74 -0.73
CA ARG A 178 -10.00 -8.42 -0.87
C ARG A 178 -10.29 -6.97 -0.49
N GLY A 179 -9.76 -6.51 0.64
CA GLY A 179 -9.93 -5.13 1.08
C GLY A 179 -9.36 -4.12 0.08
N ILE A 180 -8.17 -4.39 -0.47
CA ILE A 180 -7.56 -3.52 -1.48
C ILE A 180 -8.41 -3.45 -2.74
N VAL A 181 -8.89 -4.59 -3.24
CA VAL A 181 -9.74 -4.65 -4.43
C VAL A 181 -11.04 -3.86 -4.22
N GLU A 182 -11.72 -4.05 -3.09
CA GLU A 182 -12.95 -3.31 -2.75
C GLU A 182 -12.72 -1.79 -2.74
N ASP A 183 -11.59 -1.33 -2.21
CA ASP A 183 -11.28 0.10 -2.15
C ASP A 183 -10.95 0.67 -3.54
N ILE A 184 -10.24 -0.08 -4.40
CA ILE A 184 -9.99 0.33 -5.79
C ILE A 184 -11.30 0.36 -6.60
N GLU A 185 -12.17 -0.63 -6.41
CA GLU A 185 -13.49 -0.66 -7.05
C GLU A 185 -14.33 0.56 -6.66
N ALA A 186 -14.30 0.96 -5.38
CA ALA A 186 -15.01 2.15 -4.89
C ALA A 186 -14.47 3.46 -5.48
N LEU A 187 -13.16 3.53 -5.75
CA LEU A 187 -12.52 4.72 -6.33
C LEU A 187 -12.69 4.86 -7.84
N LYS A 188 -13.16 3.82 -8.54
CA LYS A 188 -13.30 3.78 -10.00
C LYS A 188 -14.16 4.92 -10.57
N ALA A 189 -15.18 5.37 -9.84
CA ALA A 189 -16.06 6.45 -10.32
C ALA A 189 -15.35 7.82 -10.44
N ASN A 190 -14.17 7.97 -9.83
CA ASN A 190 -13.43 9.23 -9.74
C ASN A 190 -12.23 9.30 -10.69
N PHE A 191 -12.09 8.34 -11.63
CA PHE A 191 -10.96 8.23 -12.58
C PHE A 191 -11.42 8.01 -14.03
#